data_AF-A0A319E9E5-F1
#
_entry.id   AF-A0A319E9E5-F1
#
_cell.length_a   1.000
_cell.length_b   1.000
_cell.length_c   1.000
_cell.angle_alpha   90.00
_cell.angle_beta   90.00
_cell.angle_gamma   90.00
#
_symmetry.space_group_name_H-M   'P 1'
#
loop_
_entity.id
_entity.type
_entity.pdbx_description
1 polymer ?
#
loop_
_entity_poly.entity_id
_entity_poly.type
_entity_poly.pdbx_seq_one_letter_code
_entity_poly.pdbx_strand_id
1 'polypeptide(L)'
;MDSPLDLTLPPTYPTLDQGADTNWDEAAFALYSMVALPPDELSNLLSTLNREWKQNMTDEAPPLVQTPAVYNFAGHSLREVVQAHTTLDKGFTPRDNGGAEGNIQWYPTAFIVVTSRDWEDKGLLFTYADEDHQFAMDRFFFKIEDAYLMLSSLNFGDETHSSCKENYGMA
;
A
#
# COMPACT_ATOMS: atom_id res chain seq x y z
N MET A 1 -22.28 14.85 12.19
CA MET A 1 -21.36 14.07 13.02
C MET A 1 -20.79 13.01 12.11
N ASP A 2 -19.49 13.06 11.81
CA ASP A 2 -18.85 11.97 11.08
C ASP A 2 -18.86 10.73 11.99
N SER A 3 -19.42 9.64 11.48
CA SER A 3 -19.31 8.35 12.16
C SER A 3 -17.82 7.98 12.25
N PRO A 4 -17.36 7.45 13.40
CA PRO A 4 -15.98 7.01 13.52
C PRO A 4 -15.69 5.94 12.47
N LEU A 5 -14.51 6.02 11.83
CA LEU A 5 -14.10 5.07 10.81
C LEU A 5 -14.01 3.65 11.39
N ASP A 6 -14.58 2.68 10.68
CA ASP A 6 -14.43 1.26 11.00
C ASP A 6 -13.07 0.77 10.50
N LEU A 7 -12.06 0.98 11.32
CA LEU A 7 -10.76 0.37 11.18
C LEU A 7 -10.84 -1.01 11.86
N THR A 8 -11.56 -1.99 11.35
CA THR A 8 -11.39 -3.38 11.79
C THR A 8 -10.76 -4.18 10.65
N LEU A 9 -9.86 -5.10 10.98
CA LEU A 9 -9.23 -6.01 10.01
C LEU A 9 -9.89 -7.38 10.09
N PRO A 10 -9.87 -8.18 9.01
CA PRO A 10 -10.04 -9.63 9.14
C PRO A 10 -8.85 -10.21 9.94
N PRO A 11 -9.01 -11.34 10.64
CA PRO A 11 -7.95 -11.92 11.48
C PRO A 11 -6.72 -12.37 10.67
N THR A 12 -6.95 -12.85 9.45
CA THR A 12 -5.91 -13.24 8.50
C THR A 12 -6.22 -12.64 7.15
N TYR A 13 -5.19 -12.43 6.34
CA TYR A 13 -5.35 -11.93 5.00
C TYR A 13 -6.10 -12.97 4.17
N PRO A 14 -7.13 -12.57 3.39
CA PRO A 14 -7.79 -13.50 2.50
C PRO A 14 -6.76 -14.13 1.56
N THR A 15 -6.94 -15.41 1.23
CA THR A 15 -6.01 -16.13 0.35
C THR A 15 -5.78 -15.32 -0.91
N LEU A 16 -4.55 -14.84 -1.07
CA LEU A 16 -4.11 -14.33 -2.35
C LEU A 16 -4.00 -15.53 -3.27
N ASP A 17 -4.74 -15.51 -4.37
CA ASP A 17 -4.37 -16.31 -5.53
C ASP A 17 -3.14 -15.62 -6.14
N GLN A 18 -2.00 -15.69 -5.44
CA GLN A 18 -0.71 -15.32 -6.00
C GLN A 18 -0.41 -16.40 -7.02
N GLY A 19 -0.86 -16.21 -8.26
CA GLY A 19 -0.29 -16.92 -9.39
C GLY A 19 1.22 -16.96 -9.22
N ALA A 20 1.76 -18.18 -9.34
CA ALA A 20 3.15 -18.60 -9.21
C ALA A 20 4.25 -17.53 -9.22
N ASP A 21 5.28 -17.72 -8.36
CA ASP A 21 6.63 -17.11 -8.43
C ASP A 21 6.69 -15.77 -9.17
N THR A 22 6.14 -14.70 -8.57
CA THR A 22 6.06 -13.35 -9.16
C THR A 22 7.14 -12.43 -8.63
N ASN A 23 7.66 -11.54 -9.48
CA ASN A 23 8.58 -10.47 -9.10
C ASN A 23 7.80 -9.22 -8.68
N TRP A 24 8.15 -8.66 -7.51
CA TRP A 24 7.49 -7.50 -6.89
C TRP A 24 8.35 -6.23 -6.90
N ASP A 25 9.56 -6.26 -7.47
CA ASP A 25 10.53 -5.16 -7.44
C ASP A 25 9.94 -3.88 -8.04
N GLU A 26 9.11 -4.02 -9.07
CA GLU A 26 8.43 -2.91 -9.75
C GLU A 26 6.98 -2.69 -9.28
N ALA A 27 6.53 -3.44 -8.27
CA ALA A 27 5.16 -3.39 -7.80
C ALA A 27 4.92 -2.13 -6.95
N ALA A 28 3.88 -1.38 -7.30
CA ALA A 28 3.49 -0.19 -6.56
C ALA A 28 2.59 -0.53 -5.36
N PHE A 29 2.74 0.22 -4.27
CA PHE A 29 1.78 0.21 -3.19
C PHE A 29 0.48 0.88 -3.63
N ALA A 30 -0.65 0.18 -3.43
CA ALA A 30 -1.96 0.74 -3.70
C ALA A 30 -2.33 1.80 -2.65
N LEU A 31 -2.84 2.95 -3.09
CA LEU A 31 -3.43 3.98 -2.24
C LEU A 31 -4.95 3.92 -2.33
N TYR A 32 -5.60 3.68 -1.20
CA TYR A 32 -7.05 3.77 -1.01
C TYR A 32 -7.41 4.94 -0.10
N SER A 33 -8.67 5.34 -0.07
CA SER A 33 -9.14 6.39 0.82
C SER A 33 -10.48 6.03 1.46
N MET A 34 -10.56 6.09 2.78
CA MET A 34 -11.79 5.95 3.56
C MET A 34 -12.48 7.30 3.84
N VAL A 35 -11.93 8.39 3.31
CA VAL A 35 -12.49 9.75 3.37
C VAL A 35 -12.61 10.32 1.95
N ALA A 36 -13.54 11.24 1.74
CA ALA A 36 -13.64 11.88 0.43
C ALA A 36 -12.46 12.85 0.24
N LEU A 37 -11.52 12.48 -0.65
CA LEU A 37 -10.43 13.35 -1.10
C LEU A 37 -10.80 14.04 -2.41
N PRO A 38 -10.80 15.38 -2.46
CA PRO A 38 -10.85 16.11 -3.72
C PRO A 38 -9.71 15.72 -4.68
N PRO A 39 -9.90 15.79 -6.00
CA PRO A 39 -8.87 15.43 -6.98
C PRO A 39 -7.53 16.16 -6.77
N ASP A 40 -7.57 17.45 -6.42
CA ASP A 40 -6.37 18.24 -6.18
C ASP A 40 -5.60 17.76 -4.94
N GLU A 41 -6.31 17.39 -3.86
CA GLU A 41 -5.70 16.84 -2.65
C GLU A 41 -5.10 15.45 -2.90
N LEU A 42 -5.80 14.60 -3.66
CA LEU A 42 -5.29 13.30 -4.06
C LEU A 42 -4.02 13.44 -4.93
N SER A 43 -4.04 14.34 -5.90
CA SER A 43 -2.89 14.62 -6.75
C SER A 43 -1.71 15.14 -5.94
N ASN A 44 -1.96 16.02 -4.96
CA ASN A 44 -0.94 16.53 -4.05
C ASN A 44 -0.33 15.40 -3.20
N LEU A 45 -1.18 14.54 -2.63
CA LEU A 45 -0.74 13.40 -1.83
C LEU A 45 0.10 12.42 -2.64
N LEU A 46 -0.36 12.00 -3.82
CA LEU A 46 0.38 11.10 -4.71
C LEU A 46 1.70 11.73 -5.15
N SER A 47 1.71 13.03 -5.45
CA SER A 47 2.94 13.75 -5.80
C SER A 47 3.92 13.75 -4.64
N THR A 48 3.43 13.94 -3.41
CA THR A 48 4.25 13.94 -2.19
C THR A 48 4.84 12.56 -1.90
N LEU A 49 4.01 11.51 -1.90
CA LEU A 49 4.44 10.13 -1.66
C LEU A 49 5.48 9.63 -2.67
N ASN A 50 5.42 10.09 -3.92
CA ASN A 50 6.34 9.67 -4.97
C ASN A 50 7.51 10.64 -5.21
N ARG A 51 7.59 11.76 -4.49
CA ARG A 51 8.54 12.84 -4.81
C ARG A 51 9.99 12.35 -4.77
N GLU A 52 10.38 11.75 -3.66
CA GLU A 52 11.76 11.28 -3.46
C GLU A 52 12.06 10.04 -4.29
N TRP A 53 11.09 9.13 -4.46
CA TRP A 53 11.22 7.99 -5.36
C TRP A 53 11.58 8.42 -6.79
N LYS A 54 10.85 9.38 -7.35
CA LYS A 54 11.12 9.93 -8.69
C LYS A 54 12.46 10.65 -8.81
N GLN A 55 13.01 11.16 -7.71
CA GLN A 55 14.31 11.85 -7.71
C GLN A 55 15.48 10.86 -7.65
N ASN A 56 15.26 9.68 -7.08
CA ASN A 56 16.31 8.66 -6.88
C ASN A 56 16.26 7.54 -7.93
N MET A 57 15.15 7.38 -8.63
CA MET A 57 14.96 6.38 -9.68
C MET A 57 15.15 6.93 -11.09
N THR A 58 15.28 6.01 -12.06
CA THR A 58 15.25 6.36 -13.48
C THR A 58 13.86 6.87 -13.88
N ASP A 59 13.80 7.70 -14.92
CA ASP A 59 12.52 8.22 -15.45
C ASP A 59 11.55 7.12 -15.93
N GLU A 60 12.06 5.91 -16.15
CA GLU A 60 11.30 4.72 -16.56
C GLU A 60 10.73 3.93 -15.38
N ALA A 61 11.17 4.20 -14.15
CA ALA A 61 10.69 3.47 -12.99
C ALA A 61 9.22 3.78 -12.71
N PRO A 62 8.38 2.77 -12.44
CA PRO A 62 6.99 2.99 -12.08
C PRO A 62 6.89 3.78 -10.76
N PRO A 63 5.78 4.51 -10.52
CA PRO A 63 5.54 5.15 -9.23
C PRO A 63 5.52 4.13 -8.09
N LEU A 64 6.16 4.47 -6.98
CA LEU A 64 6.14 3.66 -5.75
C LEU A 64 4.73 3.55 -5.16
N VAL A 65 3.92 4.60 -5.31
CA VAL A 65 2.53 4.64 -4.84
C VAL A 65 1.60 5.12 -5.96
N GLN A 66 0.51 4.40 -6.17
CA GLN A 66 -0.54 4.80 -7.12
C GLN A 66 -1.93 4.36 -6.64
N THR A 67 -2.98 4.95 -7.19
CA THR A 67 -4.37 4.54 -6.93
C THR A 67 -4.81 3.47 -7.93
N PRO A 68 -5.45 2.37 -7.50
CA PRO A 68 -6.18 1.51 -8.42
C PRO A 68 -7.41 2.23 -9.00
N ALA A 69 -8.06 1.63 -10.01
CA ALA A 69 -9.25 2.21 -10.64
C ALA A 69 -10.39 2.49 -9.63
N VAL A 70 -10.54 1.64 -8.62
CA VAL A 70 -11.47 1.82 -7.50
C VAL A 70 -10.65 2.04 -6.24
N TYR A 71 -10.48 3.30 -5.84
CA TYR A 71 -9.67 3.69 -4.67
C TYR A 71 -10.47 4.41 -3.59
N ASN A 72 -11.64 4.97 -3.92
CA ASN A 72 -12.45 5.75 -2.98
C ASN A 72 -13.47 4.85 -2.27
N PHE A 73 -13.27 4.71 -0.97
CA PHE A 73 -14.04 3.92 -0.02
C PHE A 73 -14.59 4.83 1.10
N ALA A 74 -14.91 6.09 0.80
CA ALA A 74 -15.51 7.01 1.76
C ALA A 74 -16.78 6.42 2.39
N GLY A 75 -16.77 6.29 3.72
CA GLY A 75 -17.88 5.71 4.48
C GLY A 75 -17.92 4.17 4.54
N HIS A 76 -16.97 3.49 3.92
CA HIS A 76 -16.79 2.03 4.02
C HIS A 76 -15.81 1.67 5.15
N SER A 77 -15.77 0.38 5.48
CA SER A 77 -14.87 -0.21 6.48
C SER A 77 -13.50 -0.57 5.88
N LEU A 78 -12.47 -0.67 6.73
CA LEU A 78 -11.15 -1.14 6.31
C LEU A 78 -11.21 -2.59 5.79
N ARG A 79 -12.14 -3.41 6.28
CA ARG A 79 -12.37 -4.77 5.75
C ARG A 79 -12.76 -4.76 4.28
N GLU A 80 -13.59 -3.81 3.86
CA GLU A 80 -13.98 -3.67 2.44
C GLU A 80 -12.80 -3.23 1.58
N VAL A 81 -11.90 -2.39 2.11
CA VAL A 81 -10.65 -2.02 1.43
C VAL A 81 -9.72 -3.24 1.28
N VAL A 82 -9.56 -4.03 2.35
CA VAL A 82 -8.80 -5.30 2.30
C VAL A 82 -9.35 -6.22 1.22
N GLN A 83 -10.67 -6.41 1.19
CA GLN A 83 -11.33 -7.25 0.18
C GLN A 83 -11.06 -6.73 -1.24
N ALA A 84 -11.18 -5.42 -1.45
CA ALA A 84 -10.92 -4.80 -2.75
C ALA A 84 -9.47 -5.01 -3.19
N HIS A 85 -8.50 -4.85 -2.28
CA HIS A 85 -7.09 -5.07 -2.55
C HIS A 85 -6.75 -6.53 -2.85
N THR A 86 -7.32 -7.48 -2.10
CA THR A 86 -7.15 -8.91 -2.39
C THR A 86 -7.65 -9.25 -3.79
N THR A 87 -8.83 -8.76 -4.18
CA THR A 87 -9.44 -9.02 -5.50
C THR A 87 -8.90 -8.18 -6.65
N LEU A 88 -8.03 -7.21 -6.36
CA LEU A 88 -7.41 -6.38 -7.38
C LEU A 88 -6.59 -7.25 -8.33
N ASP A 89 -6.86 -7.15 -9.63
CA ASP A 89 -5.98 -7.73 -10.64
C ASP A 89 -4.57 -7.17 -10.44
N LYS A 90 -3.62 -8.05 -10.13
CA LYS A 90 -2.25 -7.68 -9.81
C LYS A 90 -1.47 -7.25 -11.06
N GLY A 91 -2.07 -7.29 -12.26
CA GLY A 91 -1.46 -6.78 -13.48
C GLY A 91 -0.28 -7.64 -13.94
N PHE A 92 -0.45 -8.96 -13.88
CA PHE A 92 0.60 -9.91 -14.23
C PHE A 92 1.10 -9.71 -15.66
N THR A 93 2.41 -9.59 -15.83
CA THR A 93 3.08 -9.52 -17.12
C THR A 93 4.17 -10.59 -17.18
N PRO A 94 4.10 -11.58 -18.09
CA PRO A 94 5.09 -12.64 -18.18
C PRO A 94 6.52 -12.12 -18.39
N ARG A 95 7.50 -12.85 -17.86
CA ARG A 95 8.92 -12.60 -18.07
C ARG A 95 9.58 -13.78 -18.79
N ASP A 96 10.48 -13.47 -19.72
CA ASP A 96 11.25 -14.48 -20.46
C ASP A 96 12.64 -14.75 -19.86
N ASN A 97 13.04 -13.97 -18.84
CA ASN A 97 14.35 -14.07 -18.19
C ASN A 97 14.24 -14.92 -16.91
N GLY A 98 14.57 -16.21 -17.00
CA GLY A 98 14.45 -17.20 -15.92
C GLY A 98 14.74 -16.65 -14.52
N GLY A 99 13.77 -16.81 -13.62
CA GLY A 99 13.69 -16.22 -12.29
C GLY A 99 12.24 -16.38 -11.82
N ALA A 100 11.51 -15.27 -11.74
CA ALA A 100 10.05 -15.26 -11.59
C ALA A 100 9.34 -15.57 -12.93
N GLU A 101 8.11 -16.08 -12.86
CA GLU A 101 7.22 -16.29 -14.02
C GLU A 101 6.76 -14.96 -14.65
N GLY A 102 6.71 -13.87 -13.88
CA GLY A 102 6.30 -12.56 -14.37
C GLY A 102 6.43 -11.44 -13.34
N ASN A 103 6.21 -10.21 -13.81
CA ASN A 103 6.07 -9.01 -12.98
C ASN A 103 4.61 -8.82 -12.56
N ILE A 104 4.40 -8.19 -11.42
CA ILE A 104 3.10 -7.65 -11.01
C ILE A 104 3.17 -6.14 -10.85
N GLN A 105 2.05 -5.48 -11.10
CA GLN A 105 1.88 -4.03 -10.97
C GLN A 105 1.62 -3.59 -9.53
N TRP A 106 0.96 -4.42 -8.72
CA TRP A 106 0.46 -4.05 -7.39
C TRP A 106 1.09 -4.90 -6.31
N TYR A 107 1.66 -4.25 -5.30
CA TYR A 107 2.21 -4.92 -4.13
C TYR A 107 1.10 -5.74 -3.46
N PRO A 108 1.26 -7.04 -3.23
CA PRO A 108 0.12 -7.92 -2.97
C PRO A 108 -0.31 -8.01 -1.51
N THR A 109 0.64 -7.84 -0.59
CA THR A 109 0.45 -8.07 0.86
C THR A 109 0.41 -6.78 1.67
N ALA A 110 0.56 -5.61 1.04
CA ALA A 110 0.52 -4.33 1.74
C ALA A 110 0.02 -3.17 0.87
N PHE A 111 -0.63 -2.21 1.52
CA PHE A 111 -1.20 -1.03 0.88
C PHE A 111 -1.40 0.11 1.88
N ILE A 112 -1.69 1.30 1.37
CA ILE A 112 -1.90 2.53 2.14
C ILE A 112 -3.37 2.93 2.10
N VAL A 113 -3.90 3.39 3.22
CA VAL A 113 -5.26 3.91 3.35
C VAL A 113 -5.24 5.31 3.94
N VAL A 114 -5.88 6.25 3.26
CA VAL A 114 -6.11 7.59 3.80
C VAL A 114 -7.36 7.58 4.68
N THR A 115 -7.20 7.89 5.96
CA THR A 115 -8.26 7.89 6.97
C THR A 115 -8.66 9.30 7.42
N SER A 116 -7.92 10.33 7.02
CA SER A 116 -8.21 11.72 7.35
C SER A 116 -7.73 12.64 6.23
N ARG A 117 -8.38 13.80 6.07
CA ARG A 117 -7.89 14.87 5.20
C ARG A 117 -6.65 15.56 5.77
N ASP A 118 -6.43 15.46 7.07
CA ASP A 118 -5.18 15.87 7.75
C ASP A 118 -4.09 14.79 7.59
N TRP A 119 -3.91 14.29 6.36
CA TRP A 119 -3.02 13.16 6.08
C TRP A 119 -1.54 13.47 6.27
N GLU A 120 -1.15 14.75 6.24
CA GLU A 120 0.22 15.17 6.53
C GLU A 120 0.64 14.79 7.95
N ASP A 121 -0.29 14.85 8.91
CA ASP A 121 0.01 14.63 10.33
C ASP A 121 -0.34 13.22 10.82
N LYS A 122 -1.52 12.69 10.44
CA LYS A 122 -2.10 11.49 11.12
C LYS A 122 -3.09 10.68 10.27
N GLY A 123 -3.18 10.95 8.98
CA GLY A 123 -4.22 10.38 8.13
C GLY A 123 -3.77 9.20 7.27
N LEU A 124 -2.52 8.74 7.38
CA LEU A 124 -1.99 7.66 6.55
C LEU A 124 -1.83 6.38 7.38
N LEU A 125 -2.58 5.36 6.98
CA LEU A 125 -2.57 4.05 7.59
C LEU A 125 -1.92 3.05 6.64
N PHE A 126 -0.81 2.46 7.07
CA PHE A 126 -0.21 1.32 6.38
C PHE A 126 -0.90 0.04 6.86
N THR A 127 -1.38 -0.79 5.93
CA THR A 127 -2.08 -2.04 6.22
C THR A 127 -1.36 -3.18 5.49
N TYR A 128 -1.07 -4.27 6.20
CA TYR A 128 -0.29 -5.37 5.65
C TYR A 128 -0.69 -6.73 6.22
N ALA A 129 -0.30 -7.78 5.50
CA ALA A 129 -0.31 -9.16 5.96
C ALA A 129 1.09 -9.57 6.43
N ASP A 130 1.20 -10.01 7.68
CA ASP A 130 2.45 -10.52 8.25
C ASP A 130 2.67 -11.97 7.81
N GLU A 131 3.52 -12.16 6.81
CA GLU A 131 3.82 -13.46 6.20
C GLU A 131 4.47 -14.43 7.20
N ASP A 132 5.24 -13.92 8.16
CA ASP A 132 5.88 -14.72 9.21
C ASP A 132 4.87 -15.23 10.24
N HIS A 133 3.73 -14.54 10.39
CA HIS A 133 2.69 -14.85 11.35
C HIS A 133 1.39 -15.35 10.69
N GLN A 134 1.51 -16.32 9.78
CA GLN A 134 0.36 -16.95 9.10
C GLN A 134 -0.52 -15.95 8.32
N PHE A 135 0.09 -14.92 7.73
CA PHE A 135 -0.61 -13.83 7.06
C PHE A 135 -1.61 -13.12 8.00
N ALA A 136 -1.27 -12.97 9.27
CA ALA A 136 -2.06 -12.17 10.20
C ALA A 136 -2.09 -10.72 9.72
N MET A 137 -3.28 -10.10 9.74
CA MET A 137 -3.41 -8.71 9.30
C MET A 137 -3.07 -7.76 10.42
N ASP A 138 -2.26 -6.76 10.10
CA ASP A 138 -1.92 -5.67 11.00
C ASP A 138 -1.86 -4.34 10.25
N ARG A 139 -1.71 -3.26 11.01
CA ARG A 139 -1.65 -1.90 10.51
C ARG A 139 -1.00 -0.97 11.51
N PHE A 140 -0.52 0.16 11.01
CA PHE A 140 -0.07 1.28 11.83
C PHE A 140 -0.21 2.59 11.08
N PHE A 141 -0.35 3.68 11.84
CA PHE A 141 -0.26 5.02 11.29
C PHE A 141 1.21 5.39 11.12
N PHE A 142 1.53 6.10 10.04
CA PHE A 142 2.86 6.63 9.78
C PHE A 142 2.75 8.06 9.27
N LYS A 143 3.83 8.82 9.39
CA LYS A 143 3.87 10.19 8.89
C LYS A 143 4.25 10.22 7.42
N ILE A 144 3.78 11.24 6.71
CA ILE A 144 4.14 11.43 5.31
C ILE A 144 5.66 11.60 5.10
N GLU A 145 6.37 12.18 6.08
CA GLU A 145 7.82 12.38 6.01
C GLU A 145 8.63 11.08 6.00
N ASP A 146 8.09 10.02 6.62
CA ASP A 146 8.74 8.71 6.71
C ASP A 146 8.38 7.80 5.51
N ALA A 147 7.40 8.21 4.70
CA ALA A 147 6.80 7.37 3.67
C ALA A 147 7.82 6.84 2.65
N TYR A 148 8.71 7.71 2.17
CA TYR A 148 9.69 7.31 1.15
C TYR A 148 10.64 6.23 1.69
N LEU A 149 11.26 6.46 2.86
CA LEU A 149 12.22 5.54 3.44
C LEU A 149 11.55 4.20 3.76
N MET A 150 10.39 4.22 4.42
CA MET A 150 9.64 3.03 4.76
C MET A 150 9.26 2.19 3.52
N LEU A 151 8.62 2.82 2.52
CA LEU A 151 8.08 2.10 1.36
C LEU A 151 9.19 1.62 0.41
N SER A 152 10.26 2.40 0.25
CA SER A 152 11.40 1.99 -0.58
C SER A 152 12.17 0.83 0.05
N SER A 153 12.41 0.85 1.36
CA SER A 153 13.04 -0.28 2.06
C SER A 153 12.21 -1.57 1.97
N LEU A 154 10.87 -1.48 2.05
CA LEU A 154 10.00 -2.64 1.80
C LEU A 154 10.06 -3.12 0.35
N ASN A 155 10.09 -2.20 -0.60
CA ASN A 155 10.17 -2.53 -2.03
C ASN A 155 11.52 -3.20 -2.39
N PHE A 156 12.64 -2.78 -1.79
CA PHE A 156 13.94 -3.43 -1.98
C PHE A 156 14.15 -4.70 -1.13
N GLY A 157 13.26 -4.99 -0.18
CA GLY A 157 13.41 -6.10 0.75
C GLY A 157 14.44 -5.87 1.87
N ASP A 158 14.79 -4.61 2.15
CA ASP A 158 15.70 -4.22 3.23
C ASP A 158 15.02 -4.29 4.61
N GLU A 159 13.70 -4.16 4.64
CA GLU A 159 12.86 -4.15 5.85
C GLU A 159 11.73 -5.17 5.74
N THR A 160 11.22 -5.62 6.89
CA THR A 160 9.96 -6.37 6.98
C THR A 160 8.82 -5.44 7.36
N HIS A 161 7.57 -5.83 7.09
CA HIS A 161 6.41 -5.04 7.51
C HIS A 161 6.38 -4.77 9.03
N SER A 162 6.74 -5.77 9.82
CA SER A 162 6.76 -5.68 11.29
C SER A 162 7.89 -4.78 11.79
N SER A 163 9.07 -4.82 11.16
CA SER A 163 10.16 -3.86 11.44
C SER A 163 9.77 -2.43 11.09
N CYS A 164 9.05 -2.22 9.97
CA CYS A 164 8.53 -0.90 9.60
C CYS A 164 7.54 -0.36 10.66
N LYS A 165 6.68 -1.22 11.22
CA LYS A 165 5.78 -0.81 12.30
C LYS A 165 6.53 -0.36 13.55
N GLU A 166 7.63 -1.02 13.90
CA GLU A 166 8.45 -0.64 15.05
C GLU A 166 9.21 0.67 14.83
N ASN A 167 9.71 0.89 13.61
CA ASN A 167 10.57 2.03 13.26
C ASN A 167 9.78 3.30 12.91
N TYR A 168 8.62 3.16 12.25
CA TYR A 168 7.85 4.29 11.68
C TYR A 168 6.42 4.40 12.24
N GLY A 169 6.00 3.43 13.05
CA GLY A 169 4.70 3.45 13.69
C GLY A 169 4.54 4.65 14.62
N MET A 170 3.50 5.45 14.37
CA MET A 170 3.09 6.51 15.28
C MET A 170 2.55 5.89 16.58
N ALA A 171 2.97 6.44 17.71
CA ALA A 171 2.54 6.05 19.06
C ALA A 171 1.10 6.48 19.38
#